data_AF-A0A3D8YWV2-F1
#
_entry.id   AF-A0A3D8YWV2-F1
#
_cell.length_a   1.000
_cell.length_b   1.000
_cell.length_c   1.000
_cell.angle_alpha   90.00
_cell.angle_beta   90.00
_cell.angle_gamma   90.00
#
_symmetry.space_group_name_H-M   'P 1'
#
loop_
_entity.id
_entity.type
_entity.pdbx_description
1 polymer ?
#
loop_
_entity_poly.entity_id
_entity_poly.type
_entity_poly.pdbx_seq_one_letter_code
_entity_poly.pdbx_strand_id
1 'polypeptide(L)'
;MKKKHGWDFTYVVLILLIALGIYSAMHHPLKYEVVNSSKLPDHVQQGLRESPSHEAFSTYHHGDHTYIVYHLNEPNSYSTLHLKAHKRLSQPIITATINHAVDDPLVESEKAIKLKGLSKKELEFQVVDKR
;
A
#
# COMPACT_ATOMS: atom_id res chain seq x y z
N MET A 1 -24.25 -52.34 14.26
CA MET A 1 -24.48 -51.20 13.35
C MET A 1 -23.36 -50.18 13.53
N LYS A 2 -22.37 -50.12 12.62
CA LYS A 2 -21.35 -49.07 12.64
C LYS A 2 -21.95 -47.80 12.05
N LYS A 3 -22.38 -46.86 12.90
CA LYS A 3 -22.69 -45.49 12.47
C LYS A 3 -21.39 -44.90 11.92
N LYS A 4 -21.20 -44.96 10.60
CA LYS A 4 -20.11 -44.25 9.94
C LYS A 4 -20.31 -42.79 10.31
N HIS A 5 -19.32 -42.24 11.01
CA HIS A 5 -19.21 -40.85 11.40
C HIS A 5 -18.97 -40.04 10.13
N GLY A 6 -20.01 -39.95 9.29
CA GLY A 6 -20.06 -38.99 8.21
C GLY A 6 -20.17 -37.65 8.89
N TRP A 7 -19.04 -36.99 9.11
CA TRP A 7 -19.08 -35.53 9.18
C TRP A 7 -19.90 -35.09 7.99
N ASP A 8 -21.10 -34.55 8.22
CA ASP A 8 -21.97 -34.18 7.11
C ASP A 8 -21.14 -33.28 6.20
N PHE A 9 -20.98 -33.71 4.96
CA PHE A 9 -20.20 -33.01 3.93
C PHE A 9 -20.57 -31.52 3.90
N THR A 10 -21.82 -31.22 4.22
CA THR A 10 -22.39 -29.89 4.47
C THR A 10 -21.62 -29.06 5.50
N TYR A 11 -21.22 -29.61 6.65
CA TYR A 11 -20.43 -28.89 7.66
C TYR A 11 -19.02 -28.61 7.17
N VAL A 12 -18.39 -29.55 6.45
CA VAL A 12 -17.06 -29.36 5.88
C VAL A 12 -17.09 -28.25 4.83
N VAL A 13 -18.10 -28.24 3.96
CA VAL A 13 -18.31 -27.20 2.95
C VAL A 13 -18.60 -25.84 3.61
N LEU A 14 -19.43 -25.80 4.66
CA LEU A 14 -19.74 -24.56 5.38
C LEU A 14 -18.48 -23.96 6.03
N ILE A 15 -17.67 -24.77 6.72
CA ILE A 15 -16.41 -24.33 7.33
C ILE A 15 -15.47 -23.79 6.25
N LEU A 16 -15.39 -24.46 5.09
CA LEU A 16 -14.55 -24.03 3.98
C LEU A 16 -15.00 -22.66 3.43
N LEU A 17 -16.32 -22.45 3.25
CA LEU A 17 -16.87 -21.17 2.78
C LEU A 17 -16.63 -20.03 3.77
N ILE A 18 -16.77 -20.30 5.07
CA ILE A 18 -16.48 -19.33 6.13
C ILE A 18 -14.98 -18.97 6.10
N ALA A 19 -14.09 -19.97 6.03
CA ALA A 19 -12.66 -19.75 5.95
C ALA A 19 -12.27 -18.94 4.70
N LEU A 20 -12.89 -19.22 3.54
CA LEU A 20 -12.68 -18.46 2.31
C LEU A 20 -13.16 -17.01 2.44
N GLY A 21 -14.32 -16.80 3.06
CA GLY A 21 -14.88 -15.47 3.30
C GLY A 21 -13.98 -14.63 4.21
N ILE A 22 -13.48 -15.21 5.30
CA ILE A 22 -12.52 -14.57 6.20
C ILE A 22 -11.22 -14.25 5.46
N TYR A 23 -10.68 -15.21 4.71
CA TYR A 23 -9.45 -15.04 3.93
C TYR A 23 -9.59 -13.90 2.91
N SER A 24 -10.69 -13.86 2.15
CA SER A 24 -10.94 -12.82 1.16
C SER A 24 -11.08 -11.42 1.80
N ALA A 25 -11.75 -11.33 2.95
CA ALA A 25 -11.90 -10.08 3.69
C ALA A 25 -10.56 -9.57 4.25
N MET A 26 -9.66 -10.47 4.64
CA MET A 26 -8.34 -10.12 5.19
C MET A 26 -7.35 -9.62 4.14
N HIS A 27 -7.44 -10.10 2.89
CA HIS A 27 -6.44 -9.87 1.83
C HIS A 27 -6.91 -8.93 0.72
N HIS A 28 -7.94 -8.11 0.96
CA HIS A 28 -8.48 -7.26 -0.09
C HIS A 28 -7.46 -6.15 -0.48
N PRO A 29 -7.05 -6.07 -1.75
CA PRO A 29 -6.16 -5.00 -2.19
C PRO A 29 -6.86 -3.65 -2.04
N LEU A 30 -6.11 -2.64 -1.59
CA LEU A 30 -6.61 -1.27 -1.62
C LEU A 30 -6.59 -0.80 -3.08
N LYS A 31 -7.68 -0.17 -3.53
CA LYS A 31 -7.65 0.52 -4.82
C LYS A 31 -6.82 1.79 -4.64
N TYR A 32 -5.70 1.86 -5.34
CA TYR A 32 -4.84 3.03 -5.40
C TYR A 32 -4.41 3.29 -6.84
N GLU A 33 -4.06 4.54 -7.10
CA GLU A 33 -3.49 4.98 -8.36
C GLU A 33 -2.07 5.47 -8.09
N VAL A 34 -1.10 5.04 -8.88
CA VAL A 34 0.25 5.62 -8.86
C VAL A 34 0.21 6.93 -9.64
N VAL A 35 0.61 8.02 -9.01
CA VAL A 35 0.51 9.37 -9.57
C VAL A 35 1.90 9.96 -9.67
N ASN A 36 2.23 10.52 -10.84
CA ASN A 36 3.46 11.28 -11.02
C ASN A 36 3.38 12.59 -10.25
N SER A 37 4.50 13.06 -9.70
CA SER A 37 4.55 14.29 -8.89
C SER A 37 3.97 15.52 -9.61
N SER A 38 4.11 15.60 -10.93
CA SER A 38 3.56 16.67 -11.77
C SER A 38 2.03 16.69 -11.88
N LYS A 39 1.35 15.59 -11.54
CA LYS A 39 -0.12 15.46 -11.54
C LYS A 39 -0.72 15.59 -10.13
N LEU A 40 0.10 15.87 -9.12
CA LEU A 40 -0.38 16.11 -7.77
C LEU A 40 -1.07 17.48 -7.68
N PRO A 41 -2.07 17.66 -6.80
CA PRO A 41 -2.67 18.97 -6.57
C PRO A 41 -1.65 20.00 -6.08
N ASP A 42 -1.89 21.27 -6.37
CA ASP A 42 -0.94 22.37 -6.11
C ASP A 42 -0.50 22.45 -4.64
N HIS A 43 -1.41 22.27 -3.68
CA HIS A 43 -1.07 22.30 -2.25
C HIS A 43 -0.21 21.11 -1.81
N VAL A 44 -0.33 19.95 -2.48
CA VAL A 44 0.56 18.81 -2.26
C VAL A 44 1.94 19.12 -2.82
N GLN A 45 2.00 19.64 -4.06
CA GLN A 45 3.27 20.04 -4.68
C GLN A 45 4.00 21.11 -3.87
N GLN A 46 3.26 22.09 -3.36
CA GLN A 46 3.79 23.14 -2.49
C GLN A 46 4.31 22.55 -1.18
N GLY A 47 3.55 21.65 -0.53
CA GLY A 47 3.99 20.95 0.67
C GLY A 47 5.28 20.15 0.48
N LEU A 48 5.47 19.55 -0.69
CA LEU A 48 6.71 18.83 -1.05
C LEU A 48 7.91 19.77 -1.22
N ARG A 49 7.68 21.00 -1.68
CA ARG A 49 8.73 22.02 -1.88
C ARG A 49 9.13 22.73 -0.58
N GLU A 50 8.15 23.01 0.27
CA GLU A 50 8.33 23.83 1.48
C GLU A 50 8.77 23.02 2.70
N SER A 51 8.51 21.71 2.71
CA SER A 51 8.96 20.81 3.77
C SER A 51 9.56 19.57 3.13
N PRO A 52 10.90 19.55 2.91
CA PRO A 52 11.61 18.29 2.80
C PRO A 52 11.50 17.61 4.17
N SER A 53 10.38 16.94 4.40
CA SER A 53 10.14 16.16 5.60
C SER A 53 11.34 15.25 5.80
N HIS A 54 11.91 15.25 7.00
CA HIS A 54 12.92 14.24 7.35
C HIS A 54 12.32 12.82 7.40
N GLU A 55 11.00 12.70 7.36
CA GLU A 55 10.29 11.44 7.29
C GLU A 55 10.25 10.93 5.85
N ALA A 56 10.50 9.62 5.67
CA ALA A 56 10.49 8.99 4.36
C ALA A 56 9.08 8.94 3.74
N PHE A 57 8.01 9.12 4.53
CA PHE A 57 6.63 9.19 4.05
C PHE A 57 5.99 10.54 4.39
N SER A 58 5.29 11.13 3.43
CA SER A 58 4.49 12.33 3.60
C SER A 58 3.04 12.05 3.20
N THR A 59 2.08 12.46 4.03
CA THR A 59 0.64 12.25 3.78
C THR A 59 -0.09 13.57 3.62
N TYR A 60 -0.85 13.70 2.53
CA TYR A 60 -1.65 14.88 2.23
C TYR A 60 -3.09 14.51 1.94
N HIS A 61 -4.02 15.35 2.35
CA HIS A 61 -5.45 15.17 2.06
C HIS A 61 -5.94 16.24 1.07
N HIS A 62 -6.79 15.82 0.13
CA HIS A 62 -7.47 16.73 -0.79
C HIS A 62 -8.82 16.16 -1.23
N GLY A 63 -9.90 16.81 -0.77
CA GLY A 63 -11.25 16.28 -0.91
C GLY A 63 -11.36 14.87 -0.32
N ASP A 64 -11.92 13.94 -1.10
CA ASP A 64 -12.07 12.53 -0.70
C ASP A 64 -10.81 11.68 -0.89
N HIS A 65 -9.68 12.30 -1.26
CA HIS A 65 -8.45 11.60 -1.59
C HIS A 65 -7.34 11.85 -0.58
N THR A 66 -6.59 10.79 -0.32
CA THR A 66 -5.35 10.83 0.45
C THR A 66 -4.20 10.54 -0.52
N TYR A 67 -3.21 11.42 -0.52
CA TYR A 67 -1.99 11.30 -1.29
C TYR A 67 -0.88 10.92 -0.34
N ILE A 68 -0.12 9.88 -0.71
CA ILE A 68 1.00 9.39 0.09
C ILE A 68 2.21 9.41 -0.80
N VAL A 69 3.23 10.13 -0.36
CA VAL A 69 4.49 10.31 -1.08
C VAL A 69 5.59 9.64 -0.29
N TYR A 70 6.42 8.86 -0.97
CA TYR A 70 7.64 8.33 -0.38
C TYR A 70 8.85 9.06 -0.97
N HIS A 71 9.72 9.52 -0.09
CA HIS A 71 10.95 10.23 -0.40
C HIS A 71 12.14 9.31 -0.11
N LEU A 72 12.93 9.05 -1.15
CA LEU A 72 14.19 8.35 -0.98
C LEU A 72 15.25 9.36 -0.55
N ASN A 73 15.65 9.31 0.73
CA ASN A 73 16.61 10.25 1.33
C ASN A 73 18.07 10.00 0.91
N GLU A 74 18.32 9.09 -0.05
CA GLU A 74 19.64 8.78 -0.58
C GLU A 74 19.77 9.28 -2.02
N PRO A 75 20.46 10.41 -2.26
CA PRO A 75 20.72 10.86 -3.61
C PRO A 75 21.62 9.87 -4.36
N ASN A 76 21.29 9.59 -5.62
CA ASN A 76 22.05 8.73 -6.54
C ASN A 76 22.14 7.24 -6.16
N SER A 77 21.25 6.71 -5.32
CA SER A 77 21.14 5.25 -5.20
C SER A 77 20.57 4.70 -6.51
N TYR A 78 21.30 3.80 -7.17
CA TYR A 78 20.85 3.11 -8.38
C TYR A 78 19.74 2.12 -7.99
N SER A 79 18.52 2.66 -7.82
CA SER A 79 17.41 1.97 -7.20
C SER A 79 16.07 2.32 -7.82
N THR A 80 15.21 1.30 -7.95
CA THR A 80 13.82 1.46 -8.37
C THR A 80 12.91 1.47 -7.15
N LEU A 81 11.99 2.43 -7.11
CA LEU A 81 11.01 2.57 -6.04
C LEU A 81 9.64 2.03 -6.47
N HIS A 82 9.04 1.18 -5.63
CA HIS A 82 7.66 0.73 -5.80
C HIS A 82 6.84 1.08 -4.57
N LEU A 83 5.68 1.70 -4.79
CA LEU A 83 4.70 1.93 -3.75
C LEU A 83 3.49 1.03 -3.95
N LYS A 84 3.07 0.36 -2.88
CA LYS A 84 1.88 -0.49 -2.86
C LYS A 84 1.05 -0.17 -1.63
N ALA A 85 -0.27 -0.12 -1.82
CA ALA A 85 -1.22 -0.05 -0.72
C ALA A 85 -2.01 -1.35 -0.62
N HIS A 86 -2.13 -1.90 0.59
CA HIS A 86 -2.93 -3.08 0.86
C HIS A 86 -3.62 -2.95 2.23
N LYS A 87 -4.66 -3.75 2.46
CA LYS A 87 -5.30 -3.84 3.77
C LYS A 87 -4.86 -5.11 4.47
N ARG A 88 -4.60 -5.02 5.77
CA ARG A 88 -4.48 -6.15 6.67
C ARG A 88 -5.44 -5.92 7.82
N LEU A 89 -6.39 -6.83 8.04
CA LEU A 89 -7.34 -6.74 9.18
C LEU A 89 -8.01 -5.35 9.32
N SER A 90 -8.39 -4.72 8.20
CA SER A 90 -8.99 -3.37 8.10
C SER A 90 -8.04 -2.18 8.25
N GLN A 91 -6.78 -2.40 8.59
CA GLN A 91 -5.72 -1.39 8.64
C GLN A 91 -5.11 -1.20 7.24
N PRO A 92 -5.10 0.04 6.70
CA PRO A 92 -4.38 0.36 5.49
C PRO A 92 -2.87 0.35 5.76
N ILE A 93 -2.13 -0.43 4.99
CA ILE A 93 -0.67 -0.52 5.03
C ILE A 93 -0.13 -0.05 3.69
N ILE A 94 0.82 0.90 3.75
CA ILE A 94 1.54 1.41 2.60
C ILE A 94 2.97 0.91 2.66
N THR A 95 3.39 0.21 1.62
CA THR A 95 4.72 -0.37 1.54
C THR A 95 5.51 0.32 0.43
N ALA A 96 6.64 0.91 0.78
CA ALA A 96 7.70 1.31 -0.15
C ALA A 96 8.67 0.14 -0.28
N THR A 97 8.91 -0.32 -1.50
CA THR A 97 9.94 -1.33 -1.81
C THR A 97 11.02 -0.66 -2.64
N ILE A 98 12.24 -0.70 -2.13
CA ILE A 98 13.43 -0.22 -2.83
C ILE A 98 14.16 -1.44 -3.37
N ASN A 99 14.32 -1.52 -4.69
CA ASN A 99 15.09 -2.57 -5.34
C ASN A 99 16.36 -1.96 -5.96
N HIS A 100 17.39 -2.78 -6.19
CA HIS A 100 18.45 -2.40 -7.13
C HIS A 100 17.85 -2.15 -8.51
N ALA A 101 18.16 -1.00 -9.11
CA ALA A 101 17.93 -0.81 -10.53
C ALA A 101 18.89 -1.77 -11.25
N VAL A 102 18.40 -2.53 -12.22
CA VAL A 102 19.23 -3.28 -13.17
C VAL A 102 18.64 -2.92 -14.52
N ASP A 103 19.38 -2.14 -15.30
CA ASP A 103 18.99 -1.65 -16.64
C ASP A 103 17.79 -0.67 -16.69
N ASP A 104 17.38 -0.08 -15.58
CA ASP A 104 16.28 0.90 -15.55
C ASP A 104 16.83 2.35 -15.69
N PRO A 105 16.45 3.10 -16.74
CA PRO A 105 16.94 4.48 -16.93
C PRO A 105 16.30 5.48 -15.95
N LEU A 106 15.26 5.09 -15.19
CA LEU A 106 14.60 5.96 -14.22
C LEU A 106 15.06 5.65 -12.79
N VAL A 107 16.03 6.43 -12.32
CA VAL A 107 16.30 6.59 -10.89
C VAL A 107 15.21 7.51 -10.32
N GLU A 108 14.21 6.93 -9.64
CA GLU A 108 13.12 7.69 -9.01
C GLU A 108 13.49 8.04 -7.56
N SER A 109 13.66 9.33 -7.27
CA SER A 109 13.89 9.83 -5.89
C SER A 109 12.60 9.95 -5.08
N GLU A 110 11.45 9.96 -5.75
CA GLU A 110 10.14 10.07 -5.13
C GLU A 110 9.09 9.31 -5.93
N LYS A 111 8.06 8.82 -5.22
CA LYS A 111 6.89 8.23 -5.85
C LYS A 111 5.67 8.57 -5.01
N ALA A 112 4.53 8.78 -5.67
CA ALA A 112 3.28 9.10 -5.01
C ALA A 112 2.17 8.12 -5.39
N ILE A 113 1.31 7.86 -4.43
CA ILE A 113 0.05 7.13 -4.64
C ILE A 113 -1.13 7.94 -4.16
N LYS A 114 -2.25 7.77 -4.84
CA LYS A 114 -3.54 8.37 -4.52
C LYS A 114 -4.52 7.29 -4.09
N LEU A 115 -5.17 7.52 -2.97
CA LEU A 115 -6.11 6.61 -2.33
C LEU A 115 -7.42 7.35 -2.09
N LYS A 116 -8.56 6.66 -2.20
CA LYS A 116 -9.88 7.23 -1.91
C LYS A 116 -10.36 6.83 -0.51
N GLY A 117 -10.85 7.79 0.26
CA GLY A 117 -11.61 7.55 1.50
C GLY A 117 -10.78 7.10 2.70
N LEU A 118 -9.53 7.57 2.84
CA LEU A 118 -8.63 7.19 3.94
C LEU A 118 -8.44 8.26 5.02
N SER A 119 -9.20 9.36 5.00
CA SER A 119 -8.96 10.55 5.85
C SER A 119 -9.08 10.34 7.38
N LYS A 120 -9.49 9.15 7.86
CA LYS A 120 -9.73 8.86 9.29
C LYS A 120 -9.11 7.55 9.80
N LYS A 121 -8.37 6.82 8.96
CA LYS A 121 -7.74 5.56 9.38
C LYS A 121 -6.27 5.82 9.67
N GLU A 122 -5.79 5.32 10.80
CA GLU A 122 -4.35 5.24 11.05
C GLU A 122 -3.71 4.43 9.92
N LEU A 123 -2.79 5.07 9.20
CA LEU A 123 -2.01 4.47 8.13
C LEU A 123 -0.78 3.84 8.74
N GLU A 124 -0.49 2.59 8.37
CA GLU A 124 0.79 1.98 8.69
C GLU A 124 1.73 2.15 7.49
N PHE A 125 2.97 2.56 7.77
CA PHE A 125 4.00 2.71 6.76
C PHE A 125 5.07 1.64 6.95
N GLN A 126 5.46 0.99 5.85
CA GLN A 126 6.51 -0.01 5.85
C GLN A 126 7.50 0.27 4.73
N VAL A 127 8.78 0.10 5.03
CA VAL A 127 9.86 0.17 4.05
C VAL A 127 10.50 -1.20 3.95
N VAL A 128 10.64 -1.69 2.72
CA VAL A 128 11.33 -2.95 2.41
C VAL A 128 12.48 -2.62 1.50
N ASP A 129 13.69 -2.62 2.06
CA ASP A 129 14.92 -2.47 1.29
C ASP A 129 15.38 -3.85 0.79
N LYS A 130 15.54 -3.98 -0.52
CA LYS A 130 16.03 -5.19 -1.21
C LYS A 130 17.27 -4.90 -2.06
N ARG A 131 17.93 -3.77 -1.81
CA ARG A 131 19.26 -3.50 -2.34
C ARG A 131 20.26 -4.46 -1.68
#